data_AF-A0A3D8TT28-F1
#
_entry.id   AF-A0A3D8TT28-F1
#
_cell.length_a   1.000
_cell.length_b   1.000
_cell.length_c   1.000
_cell.angle_alpha   90.00
_cell.angle_beta   90.00
_cell.angle_gamma   90.00
#
_symmetry.space_group_name_H-M   'P 1'
#
loop_
_entity.id
_entity.type
_entity.pdbx_description
1 polymer ?
#
loop_
_entity_poly.entity_id
_entity_poly.type
_entity_poly.pdbx_seq_one_letter_code
_entity_poly.pdbx_strand_id
1 'polypeptide(L)'
;MEFRANQINVEQFNFETLQAPHENAENSIQVQLNEVEPTGDDKSILDEGKIFKVDMPFSLVLDRFKINGHISRIVQVVDFFGAAEELGAERAEEMSKPLISYIKRLTYEVTEIAFDEPGYELDFESHL
;
A
#
# COMPACT_ATOMS: atom_id res chain seq x y z
N MET A 1 7.55 10.84 15.16
CA MET A 1 8.41 9.65 15.22
C MET A 1 9.22 9.61 13.94
N GLU A 2 10.43 9.06 14.00
CA GLU A 2 11.23 8.79 12.80
C GLU A 2 10.84 7.41 12.26
N PHE A 3 10.70 7.30 10.94
CA PHE A 3 10.46 6.04 10.26
C PHE A 3 11.65 5.70 9.37
N ARG A 4 12.19 4.49 9.55
CA ARG A 4 13.20 3.92 8.66
C ARG A 4 12.57 2.81 7.88
N ALA A 5 12.50 2.96 6.56
CA ALA A 5 11.66 2.12 5.75
C ALA A 5 12.40 1.59 4.53
N ASN A 6 12.23 0.29 4.26
CA ASN A 6 12.90 -0.42 3.18
C ASN A 6 12.30 -0.06 1.81
N GLN A 7 12.67 -0.75 0.74
CA GLN A 7 11.98 -0.58 -0.53
C GLN A 7 10.53 -1.07 -0.43
N ILE A 8 9.67 -0.48 -1.26
CA ILE A 8 8.31 -0.97 -1.47
C ILE A 8 8.40 -2.27 -2.27
N ASN A 9 7.68 -3.28 -1.81
CA ASN A 9 7.53 -4.55 -2.51
C ASN A 9 6.16 -4.59 -3.20
N VAL A 10 6.13 -4.98 -4.47
CA VAL A 10 4.89 -5.20 -5.22
C VAL A 10 4.72 -6.71 -5.36
N GLU A 11 3.96 -7.32 -4.46
CA GLU A 11 3.67 -8.76 -4.52
C GLU A 11 2.76 -9.07 -5.71
N GLN A 12 1.77 -8.21 -5.96
CA GLN A 12 0.85 -8.37 -7.08
C GLN A 12 0.31 -7.01 -7.55
N PHE A 13 0.26 -6.83 -8.87
CA PHE A 13 -0.49 -5.76 -9.51
C PHE A 13 -1.11 -6.32 -10.79
N ASN A 14 -2.42 -6.53 -10.77
CA ASN A 14 -3.20 -7.00 -11.91
C ASN A 14 -3.95 -5.83 -12.52
N PHE A 15 -3.93 -5.74 -13.85
CA PHE A 15 -4.72 -4.80 -14.63
C PHE A 15 -5.59 -5.58 -15.62
N GLU A 16 -6.87 -5.27 -15.65
CA GLU A 16 -7.83 -5.92 -16.55
C GLU A 16 -8.77 -4.86 -17.15
N THR A 17 -8.86 -4.79 -18.48
CA THR A 17 -9.84 -3.94 -19.17
C THR A 17 -11.24 -4.51 -19.05
N LEU A 18 -12.24 -3.65 -18.90
CA LEU A 18 -13.65 -4.04 -18.82
C LEU A 18 -14.34 -3.80 -20.16
N GLN A 19 -15.20 -4.72 -20.58
CA GLN A 19 -15.98 -4.58 -21.83
C GLN A 19 -17.31 -3.84 -21.63
N ALA A 20 -17.78 -3.74 -20.38
CA ALA A 20 -18.94 -2.96 -19.98
C ALA A 20 -18.72 -2.42 -18.56
N PRO A 21 -19.33 -1.27 -18.21
CA PRO A 21 -19.33 -0.78 -16.83
C PRO A 21 -19.89 -1.85 -15.90
N HIS A 22 -19.16 -2.15 -14.83
CA HIS A 22 -19.64 -3.07 -13.81
C HIS A 22 -20.50 -2.30 -12.80
N GLU A 23 -21.82 -2.44 -12.91
CA GLU A 23 -22.74 -1.96 -11.88
C GLU A 23 -22.55 -2.80 -10.60
N ASN A 24 -22.36 -2.13 -9.44
CA ASN A 24 -22.21 -2.71 -8.10
C ASN A 24 -20.82 -3.29 -7.74
N ALA A 25 -19.73 -2.80 -8.34
CA ALA A 25 -18.41 -3.17 -7.86
C ALA A 25 -18.03 -2.39 -6.58
N GLU A 26 -17.60 -3.11 -5.55
CA GLU A 26 -17.09 -2.51 -4.31
C GLU A 26 -15.58 -2.28 -4.42
N ASN A 27 -15.18 -1.02 -4.36
CA ASN A 27 -13.78 -0.62 -4.24
C ASN A 27 -13.32 -0.86 -2.80
N SER A 28 -12.15 -1.49 -2.64
CA SER A 28 -11.56 -1.73 -1.34
C SER A 28 -10.06 -1.47 -1.35
N ILE A 29 -9.61 -0.79 -0.31
CA ILE A 29 -8.21 -0.58 0.02
C ILE A 29 -8.12 -0.75 1.51
N GLN A 30 -7.24 -1.62 1.97
CA GLN A 30 -7.08 -1.88 3.39
C GLN A 30 -5.65 -1.62 3.78
N VAL A 31 -5.45 -0.93 4.90
CA VAL A 31 -4.13 -0.78 5.52
C VAL A 31 -4.06 -1.76 6.68
N GLN A 32 -3.11 -2.68 6.63
CA GLN A 32 -2.87 -3.65 7.68
C GLN A 32 -1.46 -3.42 8.22
N LEU A 33 -1.32 -3.36 9.55
CA LEU A 33 -0.03 -3.26 10.22
C LEU A 33 0.24 -4.56 10.96
N ASN A 34 1.32 -5.23 10.57
CA ASN A 34 1.76 -6.49 11.18
C ASN A 34 3.12 -6.28 11.82
N GLU A 35 3.27 -6.52 13.13
CA GLU A 35 4.60 -6.56 13.76
C GLU A 35 5.40 -7.73 13.19
N VAL A 36 6.67 -7.50 12.86
CA VAL A 36 7.56 -8.52 12.30
C VAL A 36 8.91 -8.51 12.98
N GLU A 37 9.55 -9.67 13.03
CA GLU A 37 10.92 -9.81 13.51
C GLU A 37 11.90 -9.98 12.33
N PRO A 38 13.15 -9.51 12.47
CA PRO A 38 14.23 -9.88 11.56
C PRO A 38 14.38 -11.41 11.48
N THR A 39 14.61 -11.93 10.28
CA THR A 39 14.79 -13.37 10.06
C THR A 39 16.17 -13.90 10.41
N GLY A 40 17.15 -13.01 10.65
CA GLY A 40 18.51 -13.37 11.06
C GLY A 40 18.67 -13.56 12.57
N ASP A 41 19.79 -14.18 12.96
CA ASP A 41 20.16 -14.35 14.37
C ASP A 41 20.47 -13.00 15.06
N ASP A 42 20.91 -12.00 14.28
CA ASP A 42 21.14 -10.64 14.76
C ASP A 42 19.82 -9.86 14.80
N LYS A 43 19.36 -9.58 16.02
CA LYS A 43 18.16 -8.80 16.31
C LYS A 43 18.47 -7.41 16.86
N SER A 44 19.73 -6.95 16.82
CA SER A 44 20.16 -5.65 17.36
C SER A 44 19.39 -4.45 16.79
N ILE A 45 18.87 -4.57 15.55
CA ILE A 45 17.98 -3.56 14.97
C ILE A 45 16.74 -3.30 15.83
N LEU A 46 16.25 -4.27 16.60
CA LEU A 46 15.10 -4.10 17.49
C LEU A 46 15.42 -3.22 18.71
N ASP A 47 16.70 -3.01 19.05
CA ASP A 47 17.11 -2.11 20.13
C ASP A 47 16.80 -0.65 19.81
N GLU A 48 16.66 -0.32 18.52
CA GLU A 48 16.36 1.03 18.04
C GLU A 48 14.86 1.26 17.83
N GLY A 49 14.03 0.22 17.96
CA GLY A 49 12.59 0.29 17.84
C GLY A 49 11.98 -0.88 17.05
N LYS A 50 10.68 -1.08 17.20
CA LYS A 50 9.92 -2.16 16.57
C LYS A 50 9.77 -1.99 15.07
N ILE A 51 9.61 -3.14 14.40
CA ILE A 51 9.48 -3.24 12.96
C ILE A 51 8.08 -3.73 12.62
N PHE A 52 7.46 -3.05 11.66
CA PHE A 52 6.15 -3.37 11.14
C PHE A 52 6.21 -3.59 9.65
N LYS A 53 5.45 -4.57 9.17
CA LYS A 53 5.06 -4.69 7.78
C LYS A 53 3.75 -3.94 7.58
N VAL A 54 3.79 -2.94 6.70
CA VAL A 54 2.59 -2.25 6.19
C VAL A 54 2.14 -3.04 4.97
N ASP A 55 1.00 -3.71 5.08
CA ASP A 55 0.38 -4.49 4.02
C ASP A 55 -0.82 -3.73 3.45
N MET A 56 -0.90 -3.67 2.13
CA MET A 56 -1.99 -2.98 1.42
C MET A 56 -2.54 -3.82 0.29
N PRO A 57 -3.50 -4.73 0.57
CA PRO A 57 -4.34 -5.30 -0.47
C PRO A 57 -5.30 -4.23 -1.01
N PHE A 58 -5.49 -4.23 -2.33
CA PHE A 58 -6.38 -3.30 -3.00
C PHE A 58 -7.15 -4.00 -4.12
N SER A 59 -8.39 -3.55 -4.35
CA SER A 59 -9.24 -3.95 -5.47
C SER A 59 -10.10 -2.76 -5.85
N LEU A 60 -9.86 -2.20 -7.03
CA LEU A 60 -10.58 -1.05 -7.57
C LEU A 60 -11.17 -1.40 -8.92
N VAL A 61 -12.44 -1.10 -9.11
CA VAL A 61 -13.16 -1.18 -10.37
C VAL A 61 -13.49 0.25 -10.79
N LEU A 62 -12.99 0.63 -11.94
CA LEU A 62 -13.15 1.94 -12.58
C LEU A 62 -13.94 1.74 -13.88
N ASP A 63 -14.28 2.83 -14.56
CA ASP A 63 -15.18 2.79 -15.73
C ASP A 63 -14.69 1.86 -16.87
N ARG A 64 -13.39 1.87 -17.16
CA ARG A 64 -12.77 1.15 -18.30
C ARG A 64 -11.93 -0.06 -17.90
N PHE A 65 -11.57 -0.17 -16.63
CA PHE A 65 -10.63 -1.17 -16.15
C PHE A 65 -10.84 -1.45 -14.66
N LYS A 66 -10.31 -2.57 -14.21
CA LYS A 66 -10.11 -2.84 -12.79
C LYS A 66 -8.64 -3.11 -12.50
N ILE A 67 -8.22 -2.73 -11.31
CA ILE A 67 -6.92 -3.12 -10.76
C ILE A 67 -7.12 -3.83 -9.44
N ASN A 68 -6.33 -4.86 -9.19
CA ASN A 68 -6.27 -5.49 -7.88
C ASN A 68 -4.86 -5.99 -7.62
N GLY A 69 -4.50 -6.11 -6.35
CA GLY A 69 -3.16 -6.52 -6.00
C GLY A 69 -2.87 -6.38 -4.52
N HIS A 70 -1.59 -6.52 -4.23
CA HIS A 70 -1.03 -6.47 -2.89
C HIS A 70 0.34 -5.81 -3.00
N ILE A 71 0.51 -4.73 -2.24
CA ILE A 71 1.77 -4.02 -2.10
C ILE A 71 2.12 -3.92 -0.61
N SER A 72 3.40 -4.00 -0.27
CA SER A 72 3.83 -3.92 1.11
C SER A 72 5.16 -3.20 1.30
N ARG A 73 5.45 -2.84 2.55
CA ARG A 73 6.75 -2.27 2.94
C ARG A 73 7.06 -2.58 4.40
N ILE A 74 8.34 -2.84 4.67
CA ILE A 74 8.86 -2.91 6.04
C ILE A 74 9.25 -1.52 6.52
N VAL A 75 8.76 -1.15 7.71
CA VAL A 75 9.00 0.12 8.38
C VAL A 75 9.40 -0.14 9.82
N GLN A 76 10.57 0.33 10.21
CA GLN A 76 10.98 0.45 11.60
C GLN A 76 10.49 1.79 12.15
N VAL A 77 9.84 1.75 13.32
CA VAL A 77 9.43 2.93 14.07
C VAL A 77 10.45 3.16 15.17
N VAL A 78 11.30 4.17 14.99
CA VAL A 78 12.41 4.46 15.90
C VAL A 78 11.88 4.88 17.27
N ASP A 79 12.51 4.39 18.34
CA ASP A 79 12.15 4.62 19.74
C ASP A 79 10.71 4.18 20.12
N PHE A 80 10.12 3.27 19.35
CA PHE A 80 8.81 2.69 19.65
C PHE A 80 8.90 1.22 20.03
N PHE A 81 8.37 0.87 21.20
CA PHE A 81 8.44 -0.49 21.78
C PHE A 81 7.07 -1.03 22.25
N GLY A 82 5.98 -0.30 21.99
CA GLY A 82 4.61 -0.67 22.37
C GLY A 82 3.95 -1.69 21.43
N ALA A 83 2.66 -1.97 21.63
CA ALA A 83 1.88 -2.82 20.71
C ALA A 83 1.47 -2.08 19.43
N ALA A 84 1.17 -2.79 18.34
CA ALA A 84 0.79 -2.18 17.06
C ALA A 84 -0.40 -1.22 17.18
N GLU A 85 -1.37 -1.56 18.04
CA GLU A 85 -2.58 -0.77 18.30
C GLU A 85 -2.28 0.59 18.94
N GLU A 86 -1.13 0.73 19.60
CA GLU A 86 -0.70 1.98 20.25
C GLU A 86 -0.13 3.01 19.27
N LEU A 87 0.23 2.62 18.04
CA LEU A 87 0.68 3.57 16.99
C LEU A 87 -0.43 4.54 16.59
N GLY A 88 -1.69 4.12 16.73
CA GLY A 88 -2.86 4.89 16.35
C GLY A 88 -3.08 5.00 14.83
N ALA A 89 -4.29 5.38 14.44
CA ALA A 89 -4.71 5.45 13.04
C ALA A 89 -3.89 6.46 12.21
N GLU A 90 -3.54 7.61 12.80
CA GLU A 90 -2.75 8.66 12.12
C GLU A 90 -1.38 8.14 11.64
N ARG A 91 -0.72 7.30 12.46
CA ARG A 91 0.60 6.73 12.11
C ARG A 91 0.48 5.63 11.08
N ALA A 92 -0.55 4.78 11.20
CA ALA A 92 -0.86 3.78 10.20
C ALA A 92 -1.11 4.43 8.83
N GLU A 93 -1.84 5.55 8.79
CA GLU A 93 -2.06 6.34 7.59
C GLU A 93 -0.74 6.95 7.05
N GLU A 94 0.07 7.57 7.91
CA GLU A 94 1.36 8.15 7.52
C GLU A 94 2.30 7.09 6.89
N MET A 95 2.37 5.91 7.49
CA MET A 95 3.17 4.78 6.99
C MET A 95 2.63 4.21 5.67
N SER A 96 1.34 4.36 5.37
CA SER A 96 0.70 3.82 4.17
C SER A 96 0.78 4.77 2.96
N LYS A 97 0.93 6.08 3.18
CA LYS A 97 1.02 7.10 2.11
C LYS A 97 1.99 6.74 0.96
N PRO A 98 3.21 6.23 1.22
CA PRO A 98 4.10 5.81 0.13
C PRO A 98 3.55 4.66 -0.72
N LEU A 99 2.81 3.71 -0.12
CA LEU A 99 2.16 2.61 -0.85
C LEU A 99 1.03 3.13 -1.73
N ILE A 100 0.20 4.02 -1.20
CA ILE A 100 -0.87 4.70 -1.95
C ILE A 100 -0.28 5.43 -3.16
N SER A 101 0.77 6.24 -2.96
CA SER A 101 1.45 6.95 -4.05
C SER A 101 2.02 6.00 -5.10
N TYR A 102 2.49 4.83 -4.69
CA TYR A 102 3.03 3.82 -5.60
C TYR A 102 1.92 3.18 -6.45
N ILE A 103 0.76 2.87 -5.85
CA ILE A 103 -0.42 2.40 -6.58
C ILE A 103 -0.86 3.45 -7.59
N LYS A 104 -0.96 4.73 -7.20
CA LYS A 104 -1.30 5.83 -8.14
C LYS A 104 -0.37 5.85 -9.35
N ARG A 105 0.94 5.76 -9.11
CA ARG A 105 1.95 5.77 -10.18
C ARG A 105 1.85 4.53 -11.07
N LEU A 106 1.72 3.33 -10.50
CA LEU A 106 1.53 2.11 -11.30
C LEU A 106 0.31 2.23 -12.19
N THR A 107 -0.82 2.71 -11.65
CA THR A 107 -2.05 2.88 -12.43
C THR A 107 -1.88 3.90 -13.52
N TYR A 108 -1.30 5.06 -13.23
CA TYR A 108 -1.05 6.10 -14.23
C TYR A 108 -0.24 5.54 -15.41
N GLU A 109 0.93 4.96 -15.14
CA GLU A 109 1.85 4.46 -16.17
C GLU A 109 1.26 3.29 -16.97
N VAL A 110 0.60 2.33 -16.28
CA VAL A 110 -0.01 1.18 -16.95
C VAL A 110 -1.17 1.60 -17.83
N THR A 111 -2.01 2.52 -17.36
CA THR A 111 -3.16 3.00 -18.15
C THR A 111 -2.73 3.90 -19.30
N GLU A 112 -1.68 4.70 -19.14
CA GLU A 112 -1.09 5.48 -20.23
C GLU A 112 -0.70 4.57 -21.40
N ILE A 113 0.06 3.51 -21.09
CA ILE A 113 0.55 2.55 -22.09
C ILE A 113 -0.60 1.69 -22.64
N ALA A 114 -1.51 1.21 -21.79
CA ALA A 114 -2.58 0.31 -22.19
C ALA A 114 -3.65 0.98 -23.06
N PHE A 115 -3.87 2.29 -22.89
CA PHE A 115 -4.88 3.03 -23.62
C PHE A 115 -4.32 3.97 -24.70
N ASP A 116 -3.02 4.22 -24.73
CA ASP A 116 -2.40 5.21 -25.64
C ASP A 116 -3.04 6.61 -25.47
N GLU A 117 -3.30 6.96 -24.22
CA GLU A 117 -3.97 8.18 -23.75
C GLU A 117 -3.25 8.68 -22.49
N PRO A 118 -3.41 9.94 -22.04
CA PRO A 118 -2.88 10.36 -20.74
C PRO A 118 -3.30 9.41 -19.61
N GLY A 119 -2.34 9.04 -18.75
CA GLY A 119 -2.56 8.08 -17.67
C GLY A 119 -3.71 8.46 -16.73
N TYR A 120 -4.40 7.45 -16.21
CA TYR A 120 -5.50 7.63 -15.27
C TYR A 120 -4.96 8.06 -13.89
N GLU A 121 -5.33 9.26 -13.46
CA GLU A 121 -5.01 9.77 -12.12
C GLU A 121 -5.99 9.22 -11.09
N LEU A 122 -5.53 8.27 -10.28
CA LEU A 122 -6.32 7.75 -9.15
C LEU A 122 -6.50 8.83 -8.08
N ASP A 123 -7.75 9.11 -7.74
CA ASP A 123 -8.14 9.88 -6.58
C ASP A 123 -8.69 8.97 -5.47
N PHE A 124 -8.03 8.99 -4.31
CA PHE A 124 -8.41 8.18 -3.16
C PHE A 124 -9.21 8.98 -2.13
N GLU A 125 -9.34 10.31 -2.26
CA GLU A 125 -10.18 11.12 -1.36
C GLU A 125 -11.68 10.77 -1.51
N SER A 126 -12.06 10.10 -2.59
CA SER A 126 -13.43 9.65 -2.86
C SER A 126 -13.75 8.23 -2.35
N HIS A 127 -12.76 7.47 -1.84
CA HIS A 127 -12.89 6.04 -1.55
C HIS A 127 -12.28 5.59 -0.21
N LEU A 128 -11.83 6.52 0.64
CA LEU A 128 -11.39 6.29 2.01
C LEU A 128 -12.36 6.92 3.02
#